data_AF-A0AAW9A1Z8-F1
#
_entry.id   AF-A0AAW9A1Z8-F1
#
_cell.length_a   1.000
_cell.length_b   1.000
_cell.length_c   1.000
_cell.angle_alpha   90.00
_cell.angle_beta   90.00
_cell.angle_gamma   90.00
#
_symmetry.space_group_name_H-M   'P 1'
#
loop_
_entity.id
_entity.type
_entity.pdbx_description
1 polymer ?
#
loop_
_entity_poly.entity_id
_entity_poly.type
_entity_poly.pdbx_seq_one_letter_code
_entity_poly.pdbx_strand_id
1 'polypeptide(L)'
;MNANNNSLNPWLIPVTLGASGIAGFIAGKLFGNRQISADRILKLVKNDFASEGSLTGSWINDKAVPFQRFAVKTHAYEGGVSRLEDGEEVDYDFIADAYTGSLLELKRIENN
;
A
#
# COMPACT_ATOMS: atom_id res chain seq x y z
N MET A 1 41.40 12.20 -2.55
CA MET A 1 40.52 11.84 -1.41
C MET A 1 39.61 13.06 -1.18
N ASN A 2 38.46 13.16 -1.86
CA ASN A 2 37.12 12.70 -1.43
C ASN A 2 36.82 13.11 0.04
N ALA A 3 35.81 13.92 0.37
CA ALA A 3 34.43 13.83 -0.10
C ALA A 3 33.71 15.18 -0.22
N ASN A 4 32.96 15.31 -1.31
CA ASN A 4 31.95 16.34 -1.52
C ASN A 4 30.81 16.13 -0.52
N ASN A 5 30.60 17.11 0.34
CA ASN A 5 29.50 17.20 1.28
C ASN A 5 28.24 17.74 0.59
N ASN A 6 27.59 16.90 -0.21
CA ASN A 6 26.22 17.18 -0.62
C ASN A 6 25.30 16.92 0.59
N SER A 7 25.07 17.96 1.39
CA SER A 7 23.99 17.97 2.37
C SER A 7 22.68 17.79 1.62
N LEU A 8 22.14 16.58 1.67
CA LEU A 8 20.84 16.25 1.09
C LEU A 8 19.79 17.12 1.80
N ASN A 9 19.20 18.05 1.06
CA ASN A 9 18.12 18.90 1.55
C ASN A 9 16.90 18.02 1.88
N PRO A 10 16.45 17.96 3.15
CA PRO A 10 15.33 17.10 3.57
C PRO A 10 13.96 17.52 3.03
N TRP A 11 13.91 18.61 2.24
CA TRP A 11 12.70 19.13 1.61
C TRP A 11 12.51 18.69 0.15
N LEU A 12 13.45 17.88 -0.38
CA LEU A 12 13.32 17.16 -1.64
C LEU A 12 12.76 15.74 -1.41
N ILE A 13 11.81 15.60 -0.47
CA ILE A 13 10.94 14.43 -0.45
C ILE A 13 10.19 14.50 -1.78
N PRO A 14 10.40 13.53 -2.68
CA PRO A 14 9.79 13.58 -3.99
C PRO A 14 8.30 13.76 -3.81
N VAL A 15 7.78 14.78 -4.50
CA VAL A 15 6.37 14.95 -4.86
C VAL A 15 6.01 13.80 -5.80
N THR A 16 6.10 12.57 -5.29
CA THR A 16 5.55 11.32 -5.85
C THR A 16 4.36 10.88 -5.00
N LEU A 17 3.80 11.80 -4.21
CA LEU A 17 2.38 11.87 -3.94
C LEU A 17 1.72 12.49 -5.18
N GLY A 18 1.64 11.68 -6.24
CA GLY A 18 0.90 12.03 -7.44
C GLY A 18 -0.55 12.36 -7.07
N ALA A 19 -1.09 13.40 -7.71
CA ALA A 19 -2.30 14.11 -7.35
C ALA A 19 -3.62 13.34 -7.62
N SER A 20 -3.80 12.14 -7.06
CA SER A 20 -5.09 11.43 -7.03
C SER A 20 -5.27 10.63 -5.73
N GLY A 21 -5.78 11.30 -4.69
CA GLY A 21 -6.49 10.75 -3.52
C GLY A 21 -5.75 9.69 -2.69
N ILE A 22 -5.24 9.98 -1.50
CA ILE A 22 -6.05 10.04 -0.26
C ILE A 22 -7.27 9.09 -0.30
N ALA A 23 -7.03 7.79 -0.41
CA ALA A 23 -8.02 6.75 -0.12
C ALA A 23 -7.36 5.62 0.67
N GLY A 24 -7.81 5.42 1.91
CA GLY A 24 -7.39 4.30 2.73
C GLY A 24 -6.13 4.53 3.59
N PHE A 25 -6.03 5.64 4.33
CA PHE A 25 -5.33 5.59 5.62
C PHE A 25 -6.18 4.74 6.58
N ILE A 26 -6.26 3.43 6.34
CA ILE A 26 -7.10 2.53 7.15
C ILE A 26 -6.40 2.38 8.50
N ALA A 27 -6.89 3.13 9.49
CA ALA A 27 -6.43 3.04 10.87
C ALA A 27 -6.91 1.71 11.48
N GLY A 28 -6.10 0.66 11.33
CA GLY A 28 -6.32 -0.63 11.98
C GLY A 28 -6.07 -0.56 13.48
N LYS A 29 -6.96 0.07 14.23
CA LYS A 29 -6.84 0.24 15.68
C LYS A 29 -7.74 -0.75 16.43
N LEU A 30 -7.44 -2.06 16.40
CA LEU A 30 -7.85 -3.00 17.46
C LEU A 30 -7.32 -4.45 17.30
N PHE A 31 -6.06 -4.68 16.96
CA PHE A 31 -5.55 -6.05 16.96
C PHE A 31 -4.24 -6.11 17.75
N GLY A 32 -4.19 -7.04 18.71
CA GLY A 32 -3.04 -7.24 19.58
C GLY A 32 -1.80 -7.68 18.80
N ASN A 33 -0.78 -8.18 19.50
CA ASN A 33 0.53 -8.54 18.93
C ASN A 33 0.51 -9.74 17.94
N ARG A 34 -0.64 -10.10 17.35
CA ARG A 34 -0.83 -11.22 16.42
C ARG A 34 -1.11 -10.69 15.02
N GLN A 35 -0.51 -11.33 14.04
CA GLN A 35 -0.77 -11.03 12.63
C GLN A 35 -2.20 -11.40 12.26
N ILE A 36 -2.81 -10.53 11.45
CA ILE A 36 -4.04 -10.76 10.73
C ILE A 36 -3.71 -11.63 9.51
N SER A 37 -4.58 -12.59 9.16
CA SER A 37 -4.35 -13.42 7.99
C SER A 37 -4.41 -12.63 6.68
N ALA A 38 -3.65 -13.10 5.68
CA ALA A 38 -3.63 -12.52 4.32
C ALA A 38 -5.06 -12.38 3.75
N ASP A 39 -5.87 -13.44 3.81
CA ASP A 39 -7.27 -13.42 3.34
C ASP A 39 -8.12 -12.32 4.00
N ARG A 40 -7.92 -12.10 5.30
CA ARG A 40 -8.68 -11.09 6.03
C ARG A 40 -8.22 -9.69 5.62
N ILE A 41 -6.92 -9.48 5.43
CA ILE A 41 -6.38 -8.21 4.92
C ILE A 41 -6.87 -7.95 3.50
N LEU A 42 -6.79 -8.94 2.61
CA LEU A 42 -7.31 -8.81 1.24
C LEU A 42 -8.80 -8.45 1.24
N LYS A 43 -9.59 -9.06 2.13
CA LYS A 43 -11.02 -8.71 2.28
C LYS A 43 -11.22 -7.26 2.75
N LEU A 44 -10.39 -6.76 3.67
CA LEU A 44 -10.45 -5.36 4.12
C LEU A 44 -10.14 -4.41 2.97
N VAL A 45 -9.01 -4.62 2.29
CA VAL A 45 -8.61 -3.79 1.14
C VAL A 45 -9.69 -3.79 0.06
N LYS A 46 -10.24 -4.95 -0.29
CA LYS A 46 -11.33 -5.03 -1.28
C LYS A 46 -12.58 -4.25 -0.87
N ASN A 47 -12.96 -4.29 0.40
CA ASN A 47 -14.12 -3.54 0.87
C ASN A 47 -13.91 -2.03 0.75
N ASP A 48 -12.70 -1.55 1.03
CA ASP A 48 -12.37 -0.13 0.92
C ASP A 48 -12.40 0.33 -0.54
N PHE A 49 -11.80 -0.45 -1.45
CA PHE A 49 -11.78 -0.13 -2.88
C PHE A 49 -13.13 -0.29 -3.57
N ALA A 50 -13.97 -1.23 -3.13
CA ALA A 50 -15.31 -1.42 -3.67
C ALA A 50 -16.23 -0.21 -3.44
N SER A 51 -15.90 0.68 -2.49
CA SER A 51 -16.64 1.93 -2.28
C SER A 51 -16.42 2.97 -3.38
N GLU A 52 -15.35 2.83 -4.16
CA GLU A 52 -14.92 3.78 -5.19
C GLU A 52 -15.13 3.28 -6.63
N GLY A 53 -15.44 2.00 -6.82
CA GLY A 53 -15.67 1.41 -8.14
C GLY A 53 -15.82 -0.10 -8.11
N SER A 54 -16.14 -0.69 -9.27
CA SER A 54 -16.25 -2.14 -9.43
C SER A 54 -14.87 -2.78 -9.51
N LEU A 55 -14.57 -3.66 -8.56
CA LEU A 55 -13.37 -4.50 -8.58
C LEU A 55 -13.50 -5.58 -9.67
N THR A 56 -12.46 -5.73 -10.49
CA THR A 56 -12.34 -6.77 -11.53
C THR A 56 -11.41 -7.90 -11.08
N GLY A 57 -10.42 -7.61 -10.22
CA GLY A 57 -9.40 -8.56 -9.78
C GLY A 57 -8.82 -8.25 -8.41
N SER A 58 -8.22 -9.24 -7.76
CA SER A 58 -7.53 -9.06 -6.47
C SER A 58 -6.62 -10.24 -6.14
N TRP A 59 -5.45 -9.99 -5.58
CA TRP A 59 -4.51 -11.00 -5.09
C TRP A 59 -3.77 -10.53 -3.83
N ILE A 60 -3.23 -11.47 -3.07
CA ILE A 60 -2.34 -11.21 -1.92
C ILE A 60 -1.37 -12.37 -1.75
N ASN A 61 -0.15 -12.08 -1.31
CA ASN A 61 0.81 -13.10 -0.91
C ASN A 61 0.42 -13.71 0.44
N ASP A 62 0.51 -15.03 0.57
CA ASP A 62 0.12 -15.74 1.81
C ASP A 62 1.01 -15.42 3.01
N LYS A 63 2.25 -15.00 2.77
CA LYS A 63 3.27 -14.78 3.81
C LYS A 63 3.59 -13.30 3.96
N ALA A 64 3.47 -12.80 5.19
CA ALA A 64 3.96 -11.48 5.53
C ALA A 64 5.49 -11.49 5.59
N VAL A 65 6.11 -10.45 5.04
CA VAL A 65 7.57 -10.26 5.02
C VAL A 65 7.96 -9.05 5.87
N PRO A 66 9.17 -9.02 6.45
CA PRO A 66 9.66 -7.84 7.14
C PRO A 66 9.66 -6.61 6.23
N PHE A 67 9.05 -5.52 6.68
CA PHE A 67 8.97 -4.26 5.97
C PHE A 67 9.63 -3.15 6.78
N GLN A 68 10.52 -2.38 6.13
CA GLN A 68 11.23 -1.26 6.71
C GLN A 68 11.18 -0.05 5.78
N ARG A 69 10.61 1.05 6.24
CA ARG A 69 10.67 2.34 5.55
C ARG A 69 10.76 3.48 6.56
N PHE A 70 11.84 4.25 6.51
CA PHE A 70 12.17 5.26 7.52
C PHE A 70 12.14 4.70 8.95
N ALA A 71 11.30 5.23 9.83
CA ALA A 71 11.13 4.78 11.22
C ALA A 71 10.13 3.62 11.38
N VAL A 72 9.39 3.23 10.33
CA VAL A 72 8.41 2.14 10.39
C VAL A 72 9.12 0.81 10.23
N LYS A 73 8.97 -0.08 11.23
CA LYS A 73 9.41 -1.48 11.20
C LYS A 73 8.21 -2.37 11.48
N THR A 74 7.84 -3.24 10.55
CA THR A 74 6.68 -4.13 10.73
C THR A 74 6.84 -5.39 9.87
N HIS A 75 5.83 -6.24 9.86
CA HIS A 75 5.64 -7.24 8.81
C HIS A 75 4.48 -6.79 7.94
N ALA A 76 4.59 -7.00 6.63
CA ALA A 76 3.58 -6.57 5.69
C ALA A 76 3.30 -7.63 4.64
N TYR A 77 2.08 -7.60 4.12
CA TYR A 77 1.66 -8.37 2.97
C TYR A 77 1.77 -7.50 1.71
N GLU A 78 2.19 -8.14 0.63
CA GLU A 78 2.11 -7.58 -0.71
C GLU A 78 0.87 -8.16 -1.39
N GLY A 79 0.18 -7.32 -2.15
CA GLY A 79 -0.98 -7.73 -2.91
C GLY A 79 -1.33 -6.70 -3.98
N GLY A 80 -2.44 -6.94 -4.65
CA GLY A 80 -2.96 -6.00 -5.62
C GLY A 80 -4.46 -6.13 -5.81
N VAL A 81 -5.05 -5.07 -6.37
CA VAL A 81 -6.45 -4.99 -6.77
C VAL A 81 -6.56 -4.35 -8.14
N SER A 82 -7.51 -4.83 -8.93
CA SER A 82 -7.83 -4.30 -10.25
C SER A 82 -9.23 -3.73 -10.21
N ARG A 83 -9.45 -2.56 -10.78
CA ARG A 83 -10.76 -1.92 -10.87
C ARG A 83 -10.98 -1.29 -12.24
N LEU A 84 -12.25 -1.08 -12.55
CA LEU A 84 -12.65 -0.44 -13.80
C LEU A 84 -12.91 1.05 -13.55
N GLU A 85 -12.07 1.91 -14.12
CA GLU A 85 -12.16 3.37 -14.06
C GLU A 85 -12.38 3.94 -15.46
N ASP A 86 -13.44 4.72 -15.65
CA ASP A 86 -13.75 5.36 -16.95
C ASP A 86 -13.76 4.41 -18.17
N GLY A 87 -14.09 3.13 -17.96
CA GLY A 87 -14.11 2.12 -19.02
C GLY A 87 -12.80 1.35 -19.19
N GLU A 88 -11.74 1.75 -18.50
CA GLU A 88 -10.41 1.14 -18.56
C GLU A 88 -10.10 0.34 -17.29
N GLU A 89 -9.43 -0.79 -17.46
CA GLU A 89 -8.93 -1.57 -16.32
C GLU A 89 -7.66 -0.92 -15.76
N VAL A 90 -7.69 -0.65 -14.47
CA VAL A 90 -6.60 -0.03 -13.72
C VAL A 90 -6.17 -0.97 -12.61
N ASP A 91 -4.89 -1.31 -12.63
CA ASP A 91 -4.26 -2.17 -11.62
C ASP A 91 -3.57 -1.35 -10.53
N TYR A 92 -3.67 -1.83 -9.30
CA TYR A 92 -3.03 -1.27 -8.13
C TYR A 92 -2.26 -2.34 -7.38
N ASP A 93 -0.99 -2.09 -7.10
CA ASP A 93 -0.22 -2.84 -6.11
C ASP A 93 -0.29 -2.17 -4.75
N PHE A 94 -0.42 -2.96 -3.69
CA PHE A 94 -0.46 -2.47 -2.32
C PHE A 94 0.50 -3.22 -1.40
N ILE A 95 0.95 -2.53 -0.35
CA ILE A 95 1.63 -3.12 0.80
C ILE A 95 0.77 -2.84 2.02
N ALA A 96 0.35 -3.88 2.74
CA ALA A 96 -0.53 -3.79 3.90
C ALA A 96 0.15 -4.31 5.17
N ASP A 97 0.08 -3.53 6.25
CA ASP A 97 0.62 -3.91 7.56
C ASP A 97 -0.08 -5.18 8.10
N ALA A 98 0.69 -6.19 8.47
CA ALA A 98 0.18 -7.50 8.86
C ALA A 98 -0.52 -7.50 10.23
N TYR A 99 -0.35 -6.48 11.06
CA TYR A 99 -0.93 -6.42 12.41
C TYR A 99 -2.18 -5.58 12.46
N THR A 100 -2.25 -4.55 11.63
CA THR A 100 -3.33 -3.56 11.63
C THR A 100 -4.22 -3.66 10.39
N GLY A 101 -3.67 -4.16 9.27
CA GLY A 101 -4.31 -4.10 7.96
C GLY A 101 -4.23 -2.72 7.30
N SER A 102 -3.46 -1.79 7.87
CA SER A 102 -3.28 -0.44 7.32
C SER A 102 -2.48 -0.51 6.01
N LEU A 103 -2.88 0.25 4.99
CA LEU A 103 -2.07 0.39 3.78
C LEU A 103 -0.82 1.22 4.06
N LEU A 104 0.35 0.60 3.86
CA LEU A 104 1.67 1.22 3.97
C LEU A 104 2.10 1.85 2.63
N GLU A 105 1.64 1.26 1.53
CA GLU A 105 1.90 1.74 0.17
C GLU A 105 0.74 1.33 -0.74
N LEU A 106 0.45 2.19 -1.72
CA LEU A 106 -0.46 1.93 -2.81
C LEU A 106 0.13 2.55 -4.07
N LYS A 107 0.24 1.77 -5.14
CA LYS A 107 0.82 2.18 -6.41
C LYS A 107 -0.10 1.78 -7.55
N ARG A 108 -0.57 2.75 -8.32
CA ARG A 108 -1.23 2.51 -9.61
C ARG A 108 -0.20 1.99 -10.61
N ILE A 109 -0.53 0.96 -11.36
CA ILE A 109 0.28 0.41 -12.43
C ILE A 109 -0.17 1.05 -13.74
N GLU A 110 0.77 1.71 -14.42
CA GLU A 110 0.52 2.29 -15.75
C GLU A 110 0.73 1.19 -16.81
N ASN A 111 -0.33 0.86 -17.52
CA ASN A 111 -0.28 -0.05 -18.66
C ASN A 111 0.12 0.78 -19.90
N ASN A 112 1.28 0.46 -20.50
CA ASN A 112 1.79 1.12 -21.71
C ASN A 112 1.50 0.31 -22.97
#